data_AF-A0A7V6LLZ7-F1
#
_entry.id   AF-A0A7V6LLZ7-F1
#
_cell.length_a   1.000
_cell.length_b   1.000
_cell.length_c   1.000
_cell.angle_alpha   90.00
_cell.angle_beta   90.00
_cell.angle_gamma   90.00
#
_symmetry.space_group_name_H-M   'P 1'
#
loop_
_entity.id
_entity.type
_entity.pdbx_description
1 polymer ?
#
loop_
_entity_poly.entity_id
_entity_poly.type
_entity_poly.pdbx_seq_one_letter_code
_entity_poly.pdbx_strand_id
1 'polypeptide(L)'
;MDTFASASVNLYKVIKLSEFVKILNNYFEESFPAELVKSLLLPKILKVSLYAFSKDYLIHIMIYDDLSELKTIIAKQEGKPRYLPDKEEFAKSEDEWYDDHDCWDKAFDYLLKTFGPKPEVFIVLIVIKVYLTRGNDPTQIGEILENHDLYFDNSDRFEEFYKMSLEAYNHFRIWENNGHTPKELYKRGKVESEKNTFPK
;
A
#
# COMPACT_ATOMS: atom_id res chain seq x y z
N MET A 1 -19.72 5.87 -1.77
CA MET A 1 -19.03 6.21 -0.49
C MET A 1 -18.33 5.00 0.11
N ASP A 2 -19.02 3.87 0.30
CA ASP A 2 -18.45 2.63 0.87
C ASP A 2 -17.21 2.14 0.09
N THR A 3 -17.35 1.97 -1.23
CA THR A 3 -16.24 1.68 -2.17
C THR A 3 -15.04 2.61 -2.00
N PHE A 4 -15.28 3.92 -1.89
CA PHE A 4 -14.20 4.91 -1.73
C PHE A 4 -13.56 4.84 -0.35
N ALA A 5 -14.32 4.48 0.69
CA ALA A 5 -13.78 4.26 2.03
C ALA A 5 -12.86 3.03 2.03
N SER A 6 -13.30 1.91 1.45
CA SER A 6 -12.47 0.70 1.25
C SER A 6 -11.22 1.01 0.43
N ALA A 7 -11.38 1.66 -0.74
CA ALA A 7 -10.26 2.08 -1.57
C ALA A 7 -9.24 2.95 -0.81
N SER A 8 -9.72 3.90 -0.01
CA SER A 8 -8.84 4.78 0.76
C SER A 8 -8.00 4.02 1.79
N VAL A 9 -8.57 3.04 2.48
CA VAL A 9 -7.82 2.27 3.47
C VAL A 9 -6.93 1.20 2.83
N ASN A 10 -7.25 0.72 1.64
CA ASN A 10 -6.36 -0.18 0.91
C ASN A 10 -5.13 0.58 0.37
N LEU A 11 -5.35 1.80 -0.13
CA LEU A 11 -4.29 2.63 -0.70
C LEU A 11 -3.42 3.31 0.37
N TYR A 12 -4.00 3.72 1.49
CA TYR A 12 -3.31 4.53 2.51
C TYR A 12 -3.16 3.86 3.86
N LYS A 13 -3.87 2.77 4.14
CA LYS A 13 -4.04 2.11 5.45
C LYS A 13 -4.70 2.95 6.54
N VAL A 14 -4.34 4.22 6.63
CA VAL A 14 -4.84 5.21 7.59
C VAL A 14 -5.06 6.52 6.85
N ILE A 15 -6.20 7.14 7.07
CA ILE A 15 -6.51 8.48 6.56
C ILE A 15 -7.37 9.23 7.57
N LYS A 16 -7.10 10.53 7.77
CA LYS A 16 -8.00 11.38 8.57
C LYS A 16 -9.34 11.49 7.84
N LEU A 17 -10.45 11.38 8.56
CA LEU A 17 -11.79 11.53 7.99
C LEU A 17 -11.94 12.85 7.23
N SER A 18 -11.37 13.93 7.75
CA SER A 18 -11.36 15.23 7.06
C SER A 18 -10.64 15.22 5.72
N GLU A 19 -9.58 14.42 5.58
CA GLU A 19 -8.85 14.28 4.31
C GLU A 19 -9.60 13.39 3.34
N PHE A 20 -10.17 12.29 3.82
CA PHE A 20 -11.04 11.43 3.01
C PHE A 20 -12.24 12.21 2.45
N VAL A 21 -12.88 13.05 3.27
CA VAL A 21 -13.97 13.93 2.84
C VAL A 21 -13.51 14.92 1.75
N LYS A 22 -12.31 15.48 1.86
CA LYS A 22 -11.75 16.35 0.80
C LYS A 22 -11.59 15.60 -0.52
N ILE A 23 -11.14 14.34 -0.47
CA ILE A 23 -11.00 13.48 -1.65
C ILE A 23 -12.38 13.23 -2.28
N LEU A 24 -13.39 12.86 -1.49
CA LEU A 24 -14.76 12.67 -1.97
C LEU A 24 -15.31 13.95 -2.61
N ASN A 25 -15.20 15.07 -1.92
CA ASN A 25 -15.69 16.36 -2.43
C ASN A 25 -15.04 16.71 -3.76
N ASN A 26 -13.75 16.41 -3.94
CA ASN A 26 -13.04 16.59 -5.20
C ASN A 26 -13.55 15.66 -6.32
N TYR A 27 -13.78 14.38 -6.03
CA TYR A 27 -14.24 13.40 -7.03
C TYR A 27 -15.71 13.51 -7.43
N PHE A 28 -16.54 14.10 -6.58
CA PHE A 28 -17.98 14.24 -6.82
C PHE A 28 -18.39 15.69 -7.11
N GLU A 29 -17.46 16.64 -7.01
CA GLU A 29 -17.76 18.08 -7.13
C GLU A 29 -18.89 18.52 -6.18
N GLU A 30 -18.94 17.89 -5.01
CA GLU A 30 -19.97 18.06 -3.98
C GLU A 30 -19.34 18.46 -2.64
N SER A 31 -20.15 18.97 -1.71
CA SER A 31 -19.71 19.31 -0.36
C SER A 31 -20.37 18.42 0.67
N PHE A 32 -19.69 17.33 1.04
CA PHE A 32 -20.13 16.45 2.11
C PHE A 32 -19.56 16.92 3.46
N PRO A 33 -20.40 17.16 4.49
CA PRO A 33 -19.92 17.31 5.85
C PRO A 33 -19.31 16.01 6.38
N ALA A 34 -18.24 16.10 7.17
CA ALA A 34 -17.58 14.91 7.74
C ALA A 34 -18.53 14.05 8.59
N GLU A 35 -19.42 14.67 9.37
CA GLU A 35 -20.42 13.96 10.17
C GLU A 35 -21.44 13.18 9.32
N LEU A 36 -21.80 13.71 8.14
CA LEU A 36 -22.66 13.00 7.21
C LEU A 36 -21.95 11.78 6.64
N VAL A 37 -20.69 11.93 6.20
CA VAL A 37 -19.90 10.79 5.70
C VAL A 37 -19.75 9.73 6.78
N LYS A 38 -19.43 10.12 8.01
CA LYS A 38 -19.30 9.20 9.15
C LYS A 38 -20.61 8.44 9.42
N SER A 39 -21.75 9.13 9.47
CA SER A 39 -23.04 8.50 9.72
C SER A 39 -23.47 7.53 8.61
N LEU A 40 -23.09 7.78 7.37
CA LEU A 40 -23.34 6.89 6.24
C LEU A 40 -22.44 5.63 6.25
N LEU A 41 -21.19 5.76 6.71
CA LEU A 41 -20.24 4.64 6.77
C LEU A 41 -20.39 3.77 8.02
N LEU A 42 -20.82 4.32 9.16
CA LEU A 42 -20.97 3.57 10.42
C LEU A 42 -21.82 2.28 10.29
N PRO A 43 -23.00 2.29 9.64
CA PRO A 43 -23.79 1.07 9.44
C PRO A 43 -23.14 0.03 8.54
N LYS A 44 -22.17 0.43 7.70
CA LYS A 44 -21.44 -0.47 6.78
C LYS A 44 -20.37 -1.27 7.52
N ILE A 45 -19.68 -0.63 8.46
CA ILE A 45 -18.65 -1.28 9.30
C ILE A 45 -19.21 -2.52 10.02
N LEU A 46 -20.46 -2.44 10.49
CA LEU A 46 -21.13 -3.52 11.22
C LEU A 46 -21.51 -4.73 10.36
N LYS A 47 -21.43 -4.63 9.03
CA LYS A 47 -21.89 -5.66 8.09
C LYS A 47 -20.77 -6.45 7.41
N VAL A 48 -19.52 -6.28 7.84
CA VAL A 48 -18.26 -6.71 7.20
C VAL A 48 -17.73 -5.61 6.27
N SER A 49 -16.80 -4.82 6.79
CA SER A 49 -16.08 -3.79 6.05
C SER A 49 -14.57 -3.96 6.25
N LEU A 50 -13.77 -3.58 5.24
CA LEU A 50 -12.31 -3.56 5.32
C LEU A 50 -11.78 -2.39 6.17
N TYR A 51 -12.65 -1.49 6.61
CA TYR A 51 -12.30 -0.32 7.41
C TYR A 51 -13.07 -0.23 8.74
N ALA A 52 -12.48 0.50 9.68
CA ALA A 52 -13.07 0.90 10.94
C ALA A 52 -12.77 2.38 11.23
N PHE A 53 -13.47 2.95 12.20
CA PHE A 53 -13.13 4.27 12.73
C PHE A 53 -12.28 4.14 14.00
N SER A 54 -11.19 4.91 14.07
CA SER A 54 -10.42 5.13 15.29
C SER A 54 -10.25 6.63 15.49
N LYS A 55 -10.95 7.19 16.50
CA LYS A 55 -11.10 8.65 16.69
C LYS A 55 -11.58 9.33 15.40
N ASP A 56 -10.73 10.18 14.81
CA ASP A 56 -11.01 10.95 13.60
C ASP A 56 -10.38 10.32 12.34
N TYR A 57 -9.95 9.07 12.43
CA TYR A 57 -9.33 8.34 11.33
C TYR A 57 -10.23 7.23 10.83
N LEU A 58 -10.22 7.06 9.51
CA LEU A 58 -10.62 5.85 8.84
C LEU A 58 -9.37 4.96 8.75
N ILE A 59 -9.44 3.76 9.30
CA ILE A 59 -8.33 2.81 9.39
C ILE A 59 -8.71 1.49 8.73
N HIS A 60 -7.75 0.82 8.13
CA HIS A 60 -7.93 -0.55 7.66
C HIS A 60 -8.08 -1.50 8.86
N ILE A 61 -8.90 -2.54 8.72
CA ILE A 61 -9.18 -3.51 9.79
C ILE A 61 -7.94 -4.21 10.36
N MET A 62 -6.86 -4.34 9.59
CA MET A 62 -5.60 -4.96 10.04
C MET A 62 -4.89 -4.16 11.15
N ILE A 63 -5.20 -2.86 11.30
CA ILE A 63 -4.66 -2.02 12.40
C ILE A 63 -5.52 -2.13 13.66
N TYR A 64 -6.75 -2.64 13.54
CA TYR A 64 -7.75 -2.54 14.61
C TYR A 64 -7.25 -3.13 15.94
N ASP A 65 -6.49 -4.23 15.87
CA ASP A 65 -5.98 -4.94 17.05
C ASP A 65 -4.66 -4.34 17.61
N ASP A 66 -3.99 -3.41 16.89
CA ASP A 66 -2.74 -2.80 17.32
C ASP A 66 -2.73 -1.26 17.14
N LEU A 67 -3.14 -0.55 18.18
CA LEU A 67 -3.11 0.92 18.21
C LEU A 67 -1.68 1.51 18.20
N SER A 68 -0.63 0.72 18.44
CA SER A 68 0.75 1.17 18.30
C SER A 68 1.18 1.25 16.83
N GLU A 69 0.69 0.34 15.98
CA GLU A 69 0.85 0.38 14.52
C GLU A 69 0.23 1.66 13.94
N LEU A 70 -0.96 2.05 14.42
CA LEU A 70 -1.64 3.29 14.00
C LEU A 70 -0.74 4.53 14.16
N LYS A 71 -0.12 4.70 15.32
CA LYS A 71 0.75 5.85 15.60
C LYS A 71 1.99 5.85 14.70
N THR A 72 2.56 4.67 14.48
CA THR A 72 3.76 4.48 13.65
C THR A 72 3.48 4.87 12.19
N ILE A 73 2.37 4.39 11.63
CA ILE A 73 1.98 4.72 10.25
C ILE A 73 1.73 6.22 10.10
N ILE A 74 0.98 6.83 11.02
CA ILE A 74 0.72 8.28 10.99
C ILE A 74 2.02 9.08 10.99
N ALA A 75 2.99 8.72 11.84
CA ALA A 75 4.28 9.40 11.91
C ALA A 75 5.08 9.25 10.61
N LYS A 76 5.07 8.07 9.99
CA LYS A 76 5.78 7.83 8.72
C LYS A 76 5.11 8.49 7.51
N GLN A 77 3.81 8.73 7.56
CA GLN A 77 3.05 9.46 6.55
C GLN A 77 3.21 10.98 6.66
N GLU A 78 3.66 11.49 7.81
CA GLU A 78 3.76 12.92 8.06
C GLU A 78 4.73 13.61 7.08
N GLY A 79 4.34 14.78 6.59
CA GLY A 79 5.12 15.56 5.63
C GLY A 79 5.12 15.01 4.20
N LYS A 80 4.56 13.82 3.93
CA LYS A 80 4.47 13.26 2.58
C LYS A 80 3.14 13.64 1.91
N PRO A 81 3.14 14.05 0.63
CA PRO A 81 1.91 14.22 -0.13
C PRO A 81 1.20 12.87 -0.29
N ARG A 82 -0.11 12.92 -0.54
CA ARG A 82 -0.91 11.73 -0.80
C ARG A 82 -0.98 11.46 -2.30
N TYR A 83 -0.75 10.22 -2.70
CA TYR A 83 -1.01 9.78 -4.08
C TYR A 83 -2.50 9.86 -4.32
N LEU A 84 -2.93 10.65 -5.30
CA LEU A 84 -4.33 10.87 -5.61
C LEU A 84 -4.56 10.58 -7.10
N PRO A 85 -4.99 9.37 -7.45
CA PRO A 85 -5.36 9.04 -8.82
C PRO A 85 -6.69 9.71 -9.21
N ASP A 86 -7.11 9.54 -10.46
CA ASP A 86 -8.48 9.90 -10.85
C ASP A 86 -9.53 9.03 -10.12
N LYS A 87 -10.80 9.39 -10.28
CA LYS A 87 -11.90 8.79 -9.51
C LYS A 87 -12.07 7.31 -9.83
N GLU A 88 -12.03 6.97 -11.12
CA GLU A 88 -12.22 5.62 -11.63
C GLU A 88 -11.09 4.70 -11.18
N GLU A 89 -9.85 5.19 -11.27
CA GLU A 89 -8.66 4.48 -10.82
C GLU A 89 -8.63 4.33 -9.29
N PHE A 90 -9.01 5.36 -8.54
CA PHE A 90 -9.14 5.27 -7.09
C PHE A 90 -10.12 4.16 -6.68
N ALA A 91 -11.27 4.05 -7.36
CA ALA A 91 -12.28 3.07 -7.04
C ALA A 91 -11.81 1.63 -7.23
N LYS A 92 -10.86 1.36 -8.15
CA LYS A 92 -10.27 0.01 -8.33
C LYS A 92 -9.56 -0.50 -7.08
N SER A 93 -9.02 0.41 -6.27
CA SER A 93 -8.38 0.05 -4.99
C SER A 93 -9.38 -0.46 -3.94
N GLU A 94 -10.69 -0.47 -4.21
CA GLU A 94 -11.66 -1.19 -3.37
C GLU A 94 -11.30 -2.67 -3.23
N ASP A 95 -10.77 -3.27 -4.30
CA ASP A 95 -10.14 -4.58 -4.24
C ASP A 95 -8.78 -4.45 -3.55
N GLU A 96 -8.62 -5.10 -2.39
CA GLU A 96 -7.38 -5.07 -1.61
C GLU A 96 -6.20 -5.74 -2.34
N TRP A 97 -6.48 -6.55 -3.38
CA TRP A 97 -5.50 -7.23 -4.21
C TRP A 97 -5.18 -6.49 -5.50
N TYR A 98 -5.81 -5.34 -5.73
CA TYR A 98 -5.53 -4.50 -6.89
C TYR A 98 -4.06 -4.07 -6.93
N ASP A 99 -3.41 -4.30 -8.08
CA ASP A 99 -2.04 -3.88 -8.40
C ASP A 99 -2.11 -3.08 -9.70
N ASP A 100 -1.67 -1.83 -9.68
CA ASP A 100 -1.75 -0.92 -10.83
C ASP A 100 -0.61 -1.14 -11.84
N HIS A 101 0.35 -2.03 -11.55
CA HIS A 101 1.55 -2.24 -12.37
C HIS A 101 1.89 -3.71 -12.70
N ASP A 102 1.10 -4.69 -12.24
CA ASP A 102 1.39 -6.14 -12.38
C ASP A 102 2.86 -6.47 -12.09
N CYS A 103 3.42 -5.81 -11.07
CA CYS A 103 4.87 -5.69 -10.94
C CYS A 103 5.54 -6.96 -10.38
N TRP A 104 4.73 -7.89 -9.86
CA TRP A 104 5.18 -9.11 -9.20
C TRP A 104 5.25 -10.35 -10.11
N ASP A 105 4.67 -10.31 -11.31
CA ASP A 105 4.54 -11.48 -12.19
C ASP A 105 5.89 -12.13 -12.49
N LYS A 106 6.93 -11.32 -12.76
CA LYS A 106 8.28 -11.83 -13.04
C LYS A 106 8.89 -12.55 -11.85
N ALA A 107 8.76 -11.98 -10.66
CA ALA A 107 9.27 -12.57 -9.43
C ALA A 107 8.51 -13.86 -9.09
N PHE A 108 7.20 -13.86 -9.31
CA PHE A 108 6.36 -15.03 -9.07
C PHE A 108 6.64 -16.17 -10.05
N ASP A 109 6.69 -15.89 -11.36
CA ASP A 109 7.07 -16.85 -12.38
C ASP A 109 8.44 -17.47 -12.10
N TYR A 110 9.37 -16.67 -11.59
CA TYR A 110 10.69 -17.14 -11.21
C TYR A 110 10.65 -18.15 -10.06
N LEU A 111 9.88 -17.85 -9.00
CA LEU A 111 9.69 -18.79 -7.89
C LEU A 111 9.00 -20.08 -8.36
N LEU A 112 7.96 -19.99 -9.19
CA LEU A 112 7.26 -21.16 -9.74
C LEU A 112 8.20 -22.04 -10.57
N LYS A 113 9.05 -21.46 -11.40
CA LYS A 113 10.05 -22.20 -12.20
C LYS A 113 11.13 -22.84 -11.32
N THR A 114 11.50 -22.18 -10.24
CA THR A 114 12.59 -22.64 -9.36
C THR A 114 12.12 -23.74 -8.40
N PHE A 115 10.96 -23.56 -7.78
CA PHE A 115 10.49 -24.40 -6.68
C PHE A 115 9.25 -25.25 -7.01
N GLY A 116 8.66 -25.04 -8.19
CA GLY A 116 7.41 -25.68 -8.61
C GLY A 116 6.16 -25.04 -8.00
N PRO A 117 4.96 -25.40 -8.50
CA PRO A 117 3.70 -24.85 -8.02
C PRO A 117 3.25 -25.57 -6.73
N LYS A 118 3.84 -25.21 -5.59
CA LYS A 118 3.50 -25.73 -4.26
C LYS A 118 3.00 -24.63 -3.33
N PRO A 119 2.16 -24.93 -2.32
CA PRO A 119 1.53 -23.93 -1.46
C PRO A 119 2.50 -22.90 -0.88
N GLU A 120 3.70 -23.31 -0.48
CA GLU A 120 4.73 -22.47 0.12
C GLU A 120 5.14 -21.32 -0.82
N VAL A 121 5.18 -21.57 -2.13
CA VAL A 121 5.54 -20.56 -3.15
C VAL A 121 4.46 -19.48 -3.26
N PHE A 122 3.19 -19.86 -3.19
CA PHE A 122 2.09 -18.89 -3.22
C PHE A 122 2.03 -18.09 -1.91
N ILE A 123 2.20 -18.77 -0.78
CA ILE A 123 2.19 -18.14 0.55
C ILE A 123 3.34 -17.14 0.69
N VAL A 124 4.58 -17.54 0.33
CA VAL A 124 5.74 -16.66 0.50
C VAL A 124 5.61 -15.38 -0.30
N LEU A 125 5.04 -15.43 -1.51
CA LEU A 125 4.83 -14.24 -2.32
C LEU A 125 3.87 -13.27 -1.63
N ILE A 126 2.76 -13.77 -1.07
CA ILE A 126 1.80 -12.96 -0.32
C ILE A 126 2.48 -12.35 0.91
N VAL A 127 3.28 -13.13 1.65
CA VAL A 127 4.01 -12.66 2.83
C VAL A 127 5.01 -11.57 2.46
N ILE A 128 5.81 -11.76 1.40
CA ILE A 128 6.75 -10.75 0.88
C ILE A 128 5.99 -9.48 0.48
N LYS A 129 4.90 -9.60 -0.30
CA LYS A 129 4.08 -8.46 -0.73
C LYS A 129 3.59 -7.67 0.48
N VAL A 130 2.90 -8.32 1.42
CA VAL A 130 2.36 -7.67 2.62
C VAL A 130 3.46 -7.04 3.48
N TYR A 131 4.60 -7.73 3.64
CA TYR A 131 5.76 -7.22 4.37
C TYR A 131 6.29 -5.93 3.72
N LEU A 132 6.41 -5.88 2.40
CA LEU A 132 6.93 -4.73 1.67
C LEU A 132 5.93 -3.58 1.53
N THR A 133 4.62 -3.86 1.44
CA THR A 133 3.57 -2.83 1.43
C THR A 133 3.59 -1.97 2.71
N ARG A 134 4.07 -2.55 3.80
CA ARG A 134 4.35 -1.86 5.07
C ARG A 134 5.61 -1.00 5.03
N GLY A 135 6.30 -0.86 3.90
CA GLY A 135 7.52 -0.06 3.78
C GLY A 135 8.72 -0.65 4.52
N ASN A 136 8.69 -1.96 4.84
CA ASN A 136 9.79 -2.63 5.51
C ASN A 136 11.00 -2.82 4.58
N ASP A 137 12.16 -3.07 5.18
CA ASP A 137 13.41 -3.21 4.44
C ASP A 137 13.41 -4.47 3.56
N PRO A 138 13.55 -4.35 2.21
CA PRO A 138 13.59 -5.48 1.31
C PRO A 138 14.76 -6.43 1.56
N THR A 139 15.82 -6.04 2.26
CA THR A 139 16.96 -6.94 2.57
C THR A 139 16.53 -8.21 3.31
N GLN A 140 15.37 -8.20 3.99
CA GLN A 140 14.83 -9.33 4.75
C GLN A 140 14.11 -10.39 3.89
N ILE A 141 14.00 -10.19 2.58
CA ILE A 141 13.33 -11.16 1.68
C ILE A 141 13.95 -12.56 1.77
N GLY A 142 15.27 -12.66 1.95
CA GLY A 142 15.95 -13.95 2.12
C GLY A 142 15.45 -14.72 3.34
N GLU A 143 15.36 -14.05 4.49
CA GLU A 143 14.85 -14.65 5.73
C GLU A 143 13.39 -15.11 5.60
N ILE A 144 12.56 -14.33 4.90
CA ILE A 144 11.17 -14.70 4.65
C ILE A 144 11.09 -16.00 3.83
N LEU A 145 11.95 -16.19 2.83
CA LEU A 145 12.01 -17.43 2.05
C LEU A 145 12.45 -18.62 2.89
N GLU A 146 13.50 -18.46 3.69
CA GLU A 146 14.03 -19.50 4.57
C GLU A 146 12.97 -19.96 5.58
N ASN A 147 12.23 -19.03 6.18
CA ASN A 147 11.13 -19.31 7.10
C ASN A 147 9.95 -20.08 6.46
N HIS A 148 9.92 -20.21 5.12
CA HIS A 148 8.93 -20.98 4.36
C HIS A 148 9.54 -22.19 3.65
N ASP A 149 10.74 -22.62 4.06
CA ASP A 149 11.46 -23.77 3.49
C ASP A 149 11.75 -23.65 1.99
N LEU A 150 12.02 -22.43 1.52
CA LEU A 150 12.39 -22.12 0.13
C LEU A 150 13.86 -21.68 0.06
N TYR A 151 14.73 -22.65 -0.17
CA TYR A 151 16.18 -22.43 -0.24
C TYR A 151 16.66 -22.47 -1.69
N PHE A 152 17.25 -21.37 -2.16
CA PHE A 152 17.96 -21.36 -3.43
C PHE A 152 19.22 -22.24 -3.35
N ASP A 153 19.49 -22.98 -4.43
CA ASP A 153 20.65 -23.87 -4.53
C ASP A 153 21.97 -23.11 -4.74
N ASN A 154 21.91 -21.84 -5.14
CA ASN A 154 23.06 -20.95 -5.23
C ASN A 154 22.67 -19.48 -5.03
N SER A 155 23.67 -18.66 -4.69
CA SER A 155 23.52 -17.22 -4.46
C SER A 155 23.05 -16.44 -5.69
N ASP A 156 23.46 -16.85 -6.88
CA ASP A 156 23.20 -16.11 -8.11
C ASP A 156 21.70 -16.15 -8.46
N ARG A 157 21.04 -17.30 -8.28
CA ARG A 157 19.59 -17.44 -8.45
C ARG A 157 18.80 -16.66 -7.41
N PHE A 158 19.26 -16.63 -6.16
CA PHE A 158 18.67 -15.77 -5.15
C PHE A 158 18.81 -14.29 -5.55
N GLU A 159 19.97 -13.86 -6.03
CA GLU A 159 20.20 -12.47 -6.44
C GLU A 159 19.31 -12.07 -7.64
N GLU A 160 19.08 -12.96 -8.59
CA GLU A 160 18.11 -12.76 -9.68
C GLU A 160 16.70 -12.52 -9.15
N PHE A 161 16.21 -13.41 -8.27
CA PHE A 161 14.90 -13.26 -7.63
C PHE A 161 14.81 -11.95 -6.82
N TYR A 162 15.86 -11.64 -6.07
CA TYR A 162 15.94 -10.43 -5.25
C TYR A 162 15.84 -9.17 -6.10
N LYS A 163 16.55 -9.11 -7.24
CA LYS A 163 16.47 -7.99 -8.19
C LYS A 163 15.07 -7.82 -8.75
N MET A 164 14.40 -8.92 -9.13
CA MET A 164 13.01 -8.86 -9.60
C MET A 164 12.07 -8.34 -8.52
N SER A 165 12.24 -8.82 -7.27
CA SER A 165 11.45 -8.37 -6.12
C SER A 165 11.69 -6.89 -5.79
N LEU A 166 12.93 -6.41 -5.91
CA LEU A 166 13.26 -5.01 -5.69
C LEU A 166 12.67 -4.10 -6.79
N GLU A 167 12.69 -4.56 -8.04
CA GLU A 167 12.02 -3.84 -9.13
C GLU A 167 10.51 -3.77 -8.91
N ALA A 168 9.88 -4.86 -8.46
CA ALA A 168 8.48 -4.89 -8.07
C ALA A 168 8.19 -3.89 -6.94
N TYR A 169 8.97 -3.96 -5.85
CA TYR A 169 8.88 -3.06 -4.71
C TYR A 169 8.92 -1.57 -5.10
N ASN A 170 9.79 -1.20 -6.03
CA ASN A 170 9.92 0.19 -6.49
C ASN A 170 8.69 0.72 -7.23
N HIS A 171 7.85 -0.17 -7.76
CA HIS A 171 6.61 0.15 -8.49
C HIS A 171 5.36 -0.13 -7.67
N PHE A 172 5.49 -0.76 -6.51
CA PHE A 172 4.36 -1.09 -5.67
C PHE A 172 3.98 0.08 -4.74
N ARG A 173 2.68 0.24 -4.51
CA ARG A 173 2.11 1.30 -3.65
C ARG A 173 2.41 1.00 -2.18
N ILE A 174 2.95 1.96 -1.43
CA ILE A 174 3.31 1.77 -0.01
C ILE A 174 2.44 2.64 0.89
N TRP A 175 1.87 2.04 1.93
CA TRP A 175 0.97 2.71 2.87
C TRP A 175 1.66 3.87 3.61
N GLU A 176 2.88 3.63 4.07
CA GLU A 176 3.71 4.62 4.77
C GLU A 176 4.17 5.78 3.87
N ASN A 177 4.02 5.63 2.56
CA ASN A 177 4.28 6.65 1.55
C ASN A 177 3.00 7.35 1.08
N ASN A 178 1.91 7.27 1.86
CA ASN A 178 0.60 7.79 1.49
C ASN A 178 0.13 7.30 0.10
N GLY A 179 0.38 6.03 -0.21
CA GLY A 179 -0.02 5.41 -1.47
C GLY A 179 0.90 5.74 -2.65
N HIS A 180 2.04 6.40 -2.45
CA HIS A 180 3.04 6.52 -3.50
C HIS A 180 3.93 5.28 -3.59
N THR A 181 4.44 5.02 -4.78
CA THR A 181 5.54 4.07 -4.99
C THR A 181 6.88 4.70 -4.61
N PRO A 182 7.91 3.92 -4.21
CA PRO A 182 9.25 4.45 -4.00
C PRO A 182 9.78 5.24 -5.21
N LYS A 183 9.53 4.74 -6.43
CA LYS A 183 9.97 5.38 -7.68
C LYS A 183 9.30 6.74 -7.92
N GLU A 184 8.01 6.88 -7.61
CA GLU A 184 7.32 8.15 -7.70
C GLU A 184 7.86 9.19 -6.71
N LEU A 185 8.05 8.81 -5.46
CA LEU A 185 8.62 9.70 -4.44
C LEU A 185 10.05 10.13 -4.80
N TYR A 186 10.87 9.20 -5.29
CA TYR A 186 12.23 9.51 -5.74
C TYR A 186 12.24 10.53 -6.89
N LYS A 187 11.40 10.33 -7.92
CA LYS A 187 11.26 11.29 -9.02
C LYS A 187 10.80 12.65 -8.52
N ARG A 188 9.87 12.69 -7.58
CA ARG A 188 9.37 13.93 -6.99
C ARG A 188 10.46 14.69 -6.22
N GLY A 189 11.21 14.00 -5.37
CA GLY A 189 12.33 14.60 -4.63
C GLY A 189 13.38 15.21 -5.55
N LYS A 190 13.67 14.56 -6.69
CA LYS A 190 14.54 15.14 -7.73
C LYS A 190 13.96 16.44 -8.30
N VAL A 191 12.70 16.44 -8.73
CA VAL A 191 12.05 17.63 -9.29
C VAL A 191 11.99 18.79 -8.30
N GLU A 192 11.72 18.51 -7.02
CA GLU A 192 11.71 19.53 -5.96
C GLU A 192 13.12 20.07 -5.69
N SER A 193 14.15 19.21 -5.72
CA SER A 193 15.55 19.65 -5.59
C SER A 193 16.01 20.53 -6.76
N GLU A 194 15.64 20.19 -8.00
CA GLU A 194 15.98 20.94 -9.21
C GLU A 194 15.29 22.32 -9.25
N LYS A 195 14.04 22.41 -8.79
CA LYS A 195 13.31 23.68 -8.64
C LYS A 195 13.93 24.60 -7.59
N ASN A 196 14.55 24.04 -6.56
CA ASN A 196 15.22 24.78 -5.50
C ASN A 196 16.66 25.20 -5.86
N THR A 197 17.26 24.64 -6.91
CA THR A 197 18.62 24.97 -7.37
C THR A 197 18.71 26.10 -8.40
N PHE A 198 17.58 26.67 -8.85
CA PHE A 198 17.58 27.90 -9.65
C PHE A 198 17.06 29.08 -8.81
N PRO A 199 17.94 29.88 -8.18
CA PRO A 199 17.56 31.18 -7.69
C PRO A 199 17.37 32.16 -8.86
N LYS A 200 16.35 33.01 -8.73
CA LYS A 200 16.14 34.21 -9.55
C LYS A 200 17.33 35.16 -9.49
#